data_AF-A0A3P7JAM3-F1
#
_entry.id   AF-A0A3P7JAM3-F1
#
_cell.length_a   1.000
_cell.length_b   1.000
_cell.length_c   1.000
_cell.angle_alpha   90.00
_cell.angle_beta   90.00
_cell.angle_gamma   90.00
#
_symmetry.space_group_name_H-M   'P 1'
#
loop_
_entity.id
_entity.type
_entity.pdbx_description
1 polymer ?
#
loop_
_entity_poly.entity_id
_entity_poly.type
_entity_poly.pdbx_seq_one_letter_code
_entity_poly.pdbx_strand_id
1 'polypeptide(L)'
;MVDRTWKTSGTLKLQFAPRLEFALLILVSEPIFIDRDPKYFGLLLEFLATGNVDLPRSDIELAAIIQEAEFYQVDELIAKIIREDRRCFGEGPPFFPKDRVVWKTRNFWRLLSQNGWNFDGSRKDVPLCFTYFTLFSRNETCYMCGVETKDLNGLYKSLFDFSRDFSYTTGEIEKIYGDCCCCDVRFGKSSFIFHVPTKMLRLAD
;
A
#
# COMPACT_ATOMS: atom_id res chain seq x y z
N MET A 1 29.14 -52.66 1.86
CA MET A 1 29.80 -51.62 1.05
C MET A 1 28.76 -51.03 0.13
N VAL A 2 28.25 -49.84 0.44
CA VAL A 2 27.29 -49.12 -0.41
C VAL A 2 28.05 -47.94 -0.99
N ASP A 3 28.36 -48.04 -2.28
CA ASP A 3 29.05 -47.01 -3.04
C ASP A 3 28.06 -45.87 -3.34
N ARG A 4 28.32 -44.69 -2.77
CA ARG A 4 27.59 -43.45 -3.04
C ARG A 4 28.50 -42.54 -3.83
N THR A 5 28.39 -42.59 -5.16
CA THR A 5 28.97 -41.58 -6.05
C THR A 5 27.89 -40.58 -6.45
N TRP A 6 27.93 -39.40 -5.83
CA TRP A 6 27.12 -38.25 -6.22
C TRP A 6 27.76 -37.59 -7.43
N LYS A 7 27.13 -37.62 -8.59
CA LYS A 7 27.50 -36.76 -9.73
C LYS A 7 26.67 -35.48 -9.66
N THR A 8 27.31 -34.41 -9.25
CA THR A 8 26.85 -33.03 -9.43
C THR A 8 27.16 -32.58 -10.86
N SER A 9 26.15 -32.13 -11.61
CA SER A 9 26.22 -31.00 -12.55
C SER A 9 25.02 -31.00 -13.48
N GLY A 10 24.26 -29.92 -13.43
CA GLY A 10 23.20 -29.66 -14.38
C GLY A 10 22.50 -28.35 -14.02
N THR A 11 23.14 -27.22 -14.30
CA THR A 11 22.48 -25.91 -14.28
C THR A 11 21.39 -25.91 -15.35
N LEU A 12 20.13 -26.12 -14.96
CA LEU A 12 19.00 -26.03 -15.86
C LEU A 12 18.72 -24.54 -16.13
N LYS A 13 19.27 -24.03 -17.24
CA LYS A 13 18.77 -22.80 -17.86
C LYS A 13 17.39 -23.11 -18.44
N LEU A 14 16.33 -22.62 -17.79
CA LEU A 14 14.99 -22.60 -18.36
C LEU A 14 14.96 -21.53 -19.47
N GLN A 15 15.33 -21.94 -20.68
CA GLN A 15 15.05 -21.17 -21.89
C GLN A 15 13.60 -21.45 -22.28
N PHE A 16 12.76 -20.42 -22.24
CA PHE A 16 11.35 -20.49 -22.62
C PHE A 16 11.20 -20.93 -24.09
N ALA A 17 10.72 -22.15 -24.29
CA ALA A 17 10.34 -22.68 -25.60
C ALA A 17 8.93 -22.19 -26.01
N PRO A 18 8.64 -22.07 -27.33
CA PRO A 18 7.35 -21.60 -27.82
C PRO A 18 6.19 -22.54 -27.46
N ARG A 19 5.01 -21.92 -27.32
CA ARG A 19 3.75 -22.38 -26.69
C ARG A 19 3.18 -23.75 -27.12
N LEU A 20 3.72 -24.40 -28.16
CA LEU A 20 3.25 -25.70 -28.68
C LEU A 20 4.07 -26.90 -28.17
N GLU A 21 5.34 -26.73 -27.77
CA GLU A 21 6.15 -27.82 -27.19
C GLU A 21 5.83 -28.07 -25.71
N PHE A 22 5.37 -27.03 -24.98
CA PHE A 22 4.97 -27.16 -23.57
C PHE A 22 3.81 -28.16 -23.36
N ALA A 23 2.90 -28.28 -24.33
CA ALA A 23 1.76 -29.19 -24.22
C ALA A 23 2.17 -30.66 -24.35
N LEU A 24 3.26 -30.98 -25.06
CA LEU A 24 3.72 -32.36 -25.26
C LEU A 24 4.55 -32.90 -24.08
N LEU A 25 5.22 -32.02 -23.33
CA LEU A 25 6.02 -32.38 -22.14
C LEU A 25 5.18 -32.80 -20.92
N ILE A 26 3.93 -32.33 -20.82
CA ILE A 26 3.06 -32.58 -19.66
C ILE A 26 2.50 -34.01 -19.63
N LEU A 27 2.48 -34.72 -20.76
CA LEU A 27 1.96 -36.09 -20.83
C LEU A 27 2.97 -37.18 -20.39
N VAL A 28 4.23 -36.82 -20.10
CA VAL A 28 5.30 -37.76 -19.71
C VAL A 28 6.07 -37.32 -18.46
N SER A 29 5.78 -36.15 -17.87
CA SER A 29 6.63 -35.58 -16.82
C SER A 29 6.40 -36.23 -15.45
N GLU A 30 7.44 -36.91 -14.94
CA GLU A 30 7.58 -37.23 -13.52
C GLU A 30 7.46 -35.94 -12.66
N PRO A 31 6.96 -36.04 -11.41
CA PRO A 31 6.86 -34.89 -10.53
C PRO A 31 8.23 -34.24 -10.32
N ILE A 32 8.29 -32.93 -10.51
CA ILE A 32 9.49 -32.14 -10.24
C ILE A 32 9.53 -31.85 -8.74
N PHE A 33 10.59 -32.32 -8.08
CA PHE A 33 10.81 -32.06 -6.65
C PHE A 33 11.58 -30.75 -6.47
N ILE A 34 11.03 -29.84 -5.68
CA ILE A 34 11.63 -28.55 -5.34
C ILE A 34 11.76 -28.48 -3.81
N ASP A 35 12.99 -28.34 -3.33
CA ASP A 35 13.32 -28.28 -1.89
C ASP A 35 13.11 -26.86 -1.33
N ARG A 36 11.85 -26.42 -1.32
CA ARG A 36 11.40 -25.11 -0.83
C ARG A 36 10.12 -25.24 -0.02
N ASP A 37 9.81 -24.22 0.79
CA ASP A 37 8.56 -24.18 1.55
C ASP A 37 7.36 -24.04 0.60
N PRO A 38 6.42 -24.99 0.59
CA PRO A 38 5.25 -24.92 -0.29
C PRO A 38 4.24 -23.84 0.12
N LYS A 39 4.36 -23.23 1.31
CA LYS A 39 3.33 -22.33 1.89
C LYS A 39 2.86 -21.24 0.92
N TYR A 40 3.80 -20.55 0.25
CA TYR A 40 3.48 -19.44 -0.67
C TYR A 40 3.54 -19.83 -2.14
N PHE A 41 3.86 -21.09 -2.45
CA PHE A 41 4.03 -21.53 -3.84
C PHE A 41 2.72 -21.44 -4.65
N GLY A 42 1.57 -21.71 -4.01
CA GLY A 42 0.26 -21.55 -4.64
C GLY A 42 -0.02 -20.11 -5.10
N LEU A 43 0.39 -19.11 -4.30
CA LEU A 43 0.25 -17.69 -4.63
C LEU A 43 1.09 -17.33 -5.86
N LEU A 44 2.32 -17.85 -5.96
CA LEU A 44 3.16 -17.66 -7.13
C LEU A 44 2.54 -18.28 -8.38
N LEU A 45 1.97 -19.48 -8.27
CA LEU A 45 1.29 -20.13 -9.40
C LEU A 45 0.07 -19.33 -9.88
N GLU A 46 -0.73 -18.80 -8.96
CA GLU A 46 -1.88 -17.96 -9.29
C GLU A 46 -1.45 -16.67 -10.00
N PHE A 47 -0.36 -16.05 -9.53
CA PHE A 47 0.22 -14.88 -10.18
C PHE A 47 0.73 -15.20 -11.60
N LEU A 48 1.44 -16.32 -11.77
CA LEU A 48 1.92 -16.76 -13.10
C LEU A 48 0.76 -17.11 -14.06
N ALA A 49 -0.36 -17.61 -13.54
CA ALA A 49 -1.51 -17.99 -14.35
C ALA A 49 -2.36 -16.79 -14.78
N THR A 50 -2.59 -15.83 -13.88
CA THR A 50 -3.54 -14.73 -14.10
C THR A 50 -2.88 -13.37 -14.33
N GLY A 51 -1.59 -13.23 -14.00
CA GLY A 51 -0.87 -11.96 -13.96
C GLY A 51 -1.21 -11.08 -12.76
N ASN A 52 -2.07 -11.56 -11.84
CA ASN A 52 -2.51 -10.83 -10.66
C ASN A 52 -2.66 -11.77 -9.45
N VAL A 53 -2.59 -11.26 -8.24
CA VAL A 53 -2.80 -12.05 -7.03
C VAL A 53 -3.03 -11.13 -5.83
N ASP A 54 -3.84 -11.57 -4.88
CA ASP A 54 -4.04 -10.84 -3.63
C ASP A 54 -2.86 -11.10 -2.68
N LEU A 55 -2.21 -10.01 -2.24
CA LEU A 55 -1.07 -10.08 -1.35
C LEU A 55 -1.51 -10.08 0.13
N PRO A 56 -0.83 -10.85 1.01
CA PRO A 56 -1.09 -10.79 2.44
C PRO A 56 -0.66 -9.44 3.03
N ARG A 57 -1.25 -9.07 4.16
CA ARG A 57 -1.03 -7.78 4.83
C ARG A 57 0.09 -7.78 5.86
N SER A 58 0.71 -8.95 6.11
CA SER A 58 1.75 -9.11 7.11
C SER A 58 3.12 -8.90 6.48
N ASP A 59 3.92 -7.98 7.04
CA ASP A 59 5.29 -7.71 6.59
C ASP A 59 6.17 -8.97 6.60
N ILE A 60 5.96 -9.84 7.60
CA ILE A 60 6.69 -11.11 7.73
C ILE A 60 6.33 -12.06 6.57
N GLU A 61 5.06 -12.09 6.19
CA GLU A 61 4.60 -12.94 5.07
C GLU A 61 5.03 -12.36 3.72
N LEU A 62 4.98 -11.04 3.55
CA LEU A 62 5.48 -10.36 2.35
C LEU A 62 6.98 -10.60 2.16
N ALA A 63 7.79 -10.50 3.22
CA ALA A 63 9.21 -10.80 3.16
C ALA A 63 9.49 -12.25 2.73
N ALA A 64 8.70 -13.21 3.24
CA ALA A 64 8.81 -14.60 2.82
C ALA A 64 8.40 -14.82 1.35
N ILE A 65 7.35 -14.14 0.88
CA ILE A 65 6.94 -14.18 -0.53
C ILE A 65 8.01 -13.58 -1.44
N ILE A 66 8.65 -12.48 -1.03
CA ILE A 66 9.76 -11.88 -1.79
C ILE A 66 10.90 -12.89 -1.93
N GLN A 67 11.28 -13.59 -0.85
CA GLN A 67 12.33 -14.62 -0.92
C GLN A 67 11.99 -15.76 -1.89
N GLU A 68 10.72 -16.22 -1.90
CA GLU A 68 10.28 -17.22 -2.89
C GLU A 68 10.29 -16.63 -4.31
N ALA A 69 9.76 -15.42 -4.51
CA ALA A 69 9.73 -14.77 -5.82
C ALA A 69 11.14 -14.53 -6.39
N GLU A 70 12.13 -14.21 -5.55
CA GLU A 70 13.55 -14.12 -5.93
C GLU A 70 14.10 -15.47 -6.37
N PHE A 71 13.77 -16.55 -5.64
CA PHE A 71 14.21 -17.91 -5.97
C PHE A 71 13.66 -18.37 -7.33
N TYR A 72 12.37 -18.15 -7.58
CA TYR A 72 11.71 -18.50 -8.85
C TYR A 72 11.89 -17.45 -9.96
N GLN A 73 12.64 -16.37 -9.70
CA GLN A 73 12.92 -15.27 -10.64
C GLN A 73 11.65 -14.62 -11.22
N VAL A 74 10.64 -14.44 -10.37
CA VAL A 74 9.37 -13.78 -10.71
C VAL A 74 9.49 -12.29 -10.40
N ASP A 75 10.35 -11.59 -11.14
CA ASP A 75 10.67 -10.17 -10.92
C ASP A 75 9.42 -9.27 -11.00
N GLU A 76 8.43 -9.65 -11.81
CA GLU A 76 7.17 -8.92 -11.93
C GLU A 76 6.35 -8.94 -10.64
N LEU A 77 6.39 -10.04 -9.88
CA LEU A 77 5.72 -10.14 -8.59
C LEU A 77 6.45 -9.30 -7.54
N ILE A 78 7.78 -9.32 -7.52
CA ILE A 78 8.60 -8.46 -6.65
C ILE A 78 8.31 -6.99 -6.98
N ALA A 79 8.32 -6.62 -8.26
CA ALA A 79 8.01 -5.27 -8.70
C ALA A 79 6.57 -4.88 -8.36
N LYS A 80 5.62 -5.83 -8.37
CA LYS A 80 4.25 -5.61 -7.90
C LYS A 80 4.23 -5.36 -6.40
N ILE A 81 4.84 -6.21 -5.59
CA ILE A 81 4.92 -6.03 -4.12
C ILE A 81 5.55 -4.67 -3.80
N ILE A 82 6.69 -4.37 -4.40
CA ILE A 82 7.35 -3.07 -4.29
C ILE A 82 6.46 -1.94 -4.79
N ARG A 83 5.64 -2.12 -5.84
CA ARG A 83 4.68 -1.09 -6.29
C ARG A 83 3.48 -0.96 -5.36
N GLU A 84 3.00 -2.04 -4.73
CA GLU A 84 1.93 -1.98 -3.72
C GLU A 84 2.45 -1.30 -2.45
N ASP A 85 3.70 -1.56 -2.09
CA ASP A 85 4.42 -0.94 -0.98
C ASP A 85 4.75 0.54 -1.27
N ARG A 86 5.27 0.84 -2.48
CA ARG A 86 5.54 2.19 -2.99
C ARG A 86 4.29 2.97 -3.39
N ARG A 87 3.12 2.32 -3.45
CA ARG A 87 1.82 2.98 -3.49
C ARG A 87 1.49 3.64 -2.15
N CYS A 88 2.44 3.75 -1.23
CA CYS A 88 2.41 4.69 -0.12
C CYS A 88 3.24 5.94 -0.49
N PHE A 89 2.70 6.88 -1.27
CA PHE A 89 3.32 8.21 -1.39
C PHE A 89 3.05 9.03 -0.11
N GLY A 90 3.60 8.56 1.01
CA GLY A 90 3.47 9.15 2.33
C GLY A 90 4.06 8.34 3.50
N GLU A 91 5.29 7.82 3.39
CA GLU A 91 6.16 7.36 4.51
C GLU A 91 5.48 6.66 5.72
N GLY A 92 4.52 5.76 5.45
CA GLY A 92 3.77 5.04 6.47
C GLY A 92 3.17 3.74 5.90
N PRO A 93 2.77 2.77 6.75
CA PRO A 93 2.19 1.51 6.29
C PRO A 93 0.93 1.74 5.46
N PRO A 94 0.59 0.83 4.53
CA PRO A 94 -0.65 0.93 3.78
C PRO A 94 -1.82 0.92 4.77
N PHE A 95 -2.56 2.00 4.76
CA PHE A 95 -3.79 2.12 5.53
C PHE A 95 -4.93 1.42 4.80
N PHE A 96 -5.82 0.76 5.54
CA PHE A 96 -7.03 0.13 5.03
C PHE A 96 -8.28 0.73 5.69
N PRO A 97 -9.45 0.65 5.03
CA PRO A 97 -10.70 1.06 5.67
C PRO A 97 -10.91 0.28 6.97
N LYS A 98 -11.40 0.98 8.00
CA LYS A 98 -11.58 0.53 9.39
C LYS A 98 -10.30 0.44 10.23
N ASP A 99 -9.14 0.77 9.68
CA ASP A 99 -7.93 0.86 10.50
C ASP A 99 -8.06 1.99 11.52
N ARG A 100 -7.57 1.72 12.72
CA ARG A 100 -7.49 2.72 13.79
C ARG A 100 -6.19 3.49 13.66
N VAL A 101 -6.29 4.81 13.61
CA VAL A 101 -5.15 5.71 13.39
C VAL A 101 -5.07 6.81 14.42
N VAL A 102 -3.84 7.24 14.70
CA VAL A 102 -3.54 8.41 15.52
C VAL A 102 -2.57 9.31 14.78
N TRP A 103 -2.50 10.57 15.17
CA TRP A 103 -1.51 11.50 14.63
C TRP A 103 -0.09 11.01 14.93
N LYS A 104 0.78 11.04 13.91
CA LYS A 104 2.18 10.60 13.98
C LYS A 104 2.98 11.39 15.01
N THR A 105 2.67 12.68 15.15
CA THR A 105 3.28 13.56 16.15
C THR A 105 2.25 14.47 16.79
N ARG A 106 2.52 14.88 18.03
CA ARG A 106 1.75 15.92 18.74
C ARG A 106 2.18 17.32 18.35
N ASN A 107 3.37 17.49 17.78
CA ASN A 107 3.85 18.78 17.30
C ASN A 107 3.50 18.98 15.82
N PHE A 108 2.24 19.34 15.58
CA PHE A 108 1.70 19.57 14.24
C PHE A 108 2.52 20.57 13.44
N TRP A 109 2.89 21.70 14.06
CA TRP A 109 3.66 22.75 13.40
C TRP A 109 4.99 22.27 12.83
N ARG A 110 5.74 21.46 13.60
CA ARG A 110 7.00 20.89 13.12
C ARG A 110 6.79 19.99 11.90
N LEU A 111 5.77 19.14 11.92
CA LEU A 111 5.47 18.25 10.80
C LEU A 111 5.02 19.03 9.56
N LEU A 112 4.21 20.07 9.75
CA LEU A 112 3.75 20.95 8.68
C LEU A 112 4.94 21.63 7.99
N SER A 113 5.85 22.23 8.76
CA SER A 113 7.06 22.87 8.22
C SER A 113 8.01 21.90 7.54
N GLN A 114 8.20 20.68 8.08
CA GLN A 114 9.03 19.65 7.45
C GLN A 114 8.49 19.22 6.08
N ASN A 115 7.17 19.21 5.92
CA ASN A 115 6.50 18.92 4.66
C ASN A 115 6.36 20.15 3.74
N GLY A 116 6.90 21.30 4.16
CA GLY A 116 6.79 22.56 3.42
C GLY A 116 5.37 23.12 3.34
N TRP A 117 4.48 22.72 4.25
CA TRP A 117 3.14 23.29 4.37
C TRP A 117 3.20 24.53 5.26
N ASN A 118 3.55 25.65 4.64
CA ASN A 118 3.60 26.94 5.31
C ASN A 118 2.28 27.68 5.08
N PHE A 119 1.69 28.19 6.16
CA PHE A 119 0.44 28.97 6.15
C PHE A 119 0.72 30.48 6.03
N ASP A 120 1.74 30.84 5.26
CA ASP A 120 2.21 32.21 5.04
C ASP A 120 1.52 32.89 3.84
N GLY A 121 0.58 32.19 3.19
CA GLY A 121 -0.11 32.67 1.98
C GLY A 121 0.72 32.57 0.70
N SER A 122 1.95 32.05 0.76
CA SER A 122 2.85 31.94 -0.40
C SER A 122 2.62 30.69 -1.26
N ARG A 123 2.10 29.60 -0.66
CA ARG A 123 1.87 28.31 -1.34
C ARG A 123 0.38 28.00 -1.47
N LYS A 124 -0.02 27.48 -2.64
CA LYS A 124 -1.36 26.95 -2.92
C LYS A 124 -1.52 25.48 -2.54
N ASP A 125 -0.42 24.75 -2.38
CA ASP A 125 -0.41 23.29 -2.20
C ASP A 125 -0.50 22.89 -0.72
N VAL A 126 -1.59 23.32 -0.08
CA VAL A 126 -1.93 22.91 1.29
C VAL A 126 -2.93 21.75 1.24
N PRO A 127 -2.78 20.70 2.08
CA PRO A 127 -3.74 19.61 2.12
C PRO A 127 -5.17 20.06 2.42
N LEU A 128 -6.16 19.33 1.89
CA LEU A 128 -7.57 19.67 2.09
C LEU A 128 -7.99 19.66 3.57
N CYS A 129 -7.42 18.80 4.42
CA CYS A 129 -7.69 18.85 5.87
C CYS A 129 -7.31 20.17 6.54
N PHE A 130 -6.54 21.05 5.89
CA PHE A 130 -6.18 22.36 6.41
C PHE A 130 -6.80 23.50 5.60
N THR A 131 -7.56 23.18 4.57
CA THR A 131 -8.21 24.15 3.70
C THR A 131 -9.66 24.29 4.15
N TYR A 132 -10.07 25.51 4.44
CA TYR A 132 -11.46 25.78 4.77
C TYR A 132 -12.31 25.77 3.50
N PHE A 133 -13.30 24.90 3.43
CA PHE A 133 -14.31 24.90 2.37
C PHE A 133 -15.70 24.58 2.92
N THR A 134 -16.71 25.13 2.26
CA THR A 134 -18.14 24.91 2.51
C THR A 134 -18.83 24.53 1.21
N LEU A 135 -20.10 24.13 1.27
CA LEU A 135 -20.92 23.88 0.07
C LEU A 135 -21.03 25.10 -0.86
N PHE A 136 -20.72 26.30 -0.37
CA PHE A 136 -20.76 27.55 -1.14
C PHE A 136 -19.36 28.06 -1.50
N SER A 137 -18.30 27.38 -1.06
CA SER A 137 -16.93 27.76 -1.38
C SER A 137 -16.60 27.43 -2.83
N ARG A 138 -15.54 28.05 -3.36
CA ARG A 138 -14.97 27.64 -4.65
C ARG A 138 -14.51 26.19 -4.56
N ASN A 139 -14.62 25.49 -5.68
CA ASN A 139 -14.14 24.12 -5.76
C ASN A 139 -12.61 24.11 -5.67
N GLU A 140 -12.09 23.44 -4.66
CA GLU A 140 -10.68 23.18 -4.47
C GLU A 140 -10.36 21.73 -4.85
N THR A 141 -9.14 21.49 -5.34
CA THR A 141 -8.67 20.17 -5.70
C THR A 141 -7.47 19.81 -4.84
N CYS A 142 -7.48 18.63 -4.24
CA CYS A 142 -6.33 18.12 -3.52
C CYS A 142 -5.18 17.90 -4.50
N TYR A 143 -4.08 18.63 -4.34
CA TYR A 143 -2.90 18.48 -5.19
C TYR A 143 -2.20 17.11 -5.05
N MET A 144 -2.51 16.34 -3.98
CA MET A 144 -1.91 15.03 -3.74
C MET A 144 -2.66 13.90 -4.43
N CYS A 145 -3.98 13.85 -4.24
CA CYS A 145 -4.81 12.73 -4.69
C CYS A 145 -5.79 13.11 -5.81
N GLY A 146 -5.92 14.39 -6.13
CA GLY A 146 -6.83 14.89 -7.16
C GLY A 146 -8.31 14.96 -6.75
N VAL A 147 -8.67 14.63 -5.50
CA VAL A 147 -10.07 14.74 -5.07
C VAL A 147 -10.54 16.19 -5.10
N GLU A 148 -11.75 16.42 -5.61
CA GLU A 148 -12.35 17.75 -5.69
C GLU A 148 -13.37 17.96 -4.57
N THR A 149 -13.40 19.15 -3.98
CA THR A 149 -14.32 19.48 -2.89
C THR A 149 -15.81 19.41 -3.28
N LYS A 150 -16.13 19.54 -4.58
CA LYS A 150 -17.50 19.38 -5.10
C LYS A 150 -18.06 17.97 -4.88
N ASP A 151 -17.18 16.96 -4.81
CA ASP A 151 -17.55 15.56 -4.62
C ASP A 151 -17.66 15.19 -3.13
N LEU A 152 -17.24 16.11 -2.24
CA LEU A 152 -17.27 15.96 -0.80
C LEU A 152 -18.62 16.46 -0.26
N ASN A 153 -19.25 15.67 0.60
CA ASN A 153 -20.52 16.05 1.23
C ASN A 153 -20.31 17.09 2.35
N GLY A 154 -21.41 17.60 2.93
CA GLY A 154 -21.36 18.61 4.01
C GLY A 154 -20.73 18.16 5.34
N LEU A 155 -20.36 16.88 5.46
CA LEU A 155 -19.69 16.32 6.65
C LEU A 155 -18.17 16.53 6.62
N TYR A 156 -17.60 16.87 5.46
CA TYR A 156 -16.18 17.17 5.37
C TYR A 156 -15.85 18.51 6.01
N LYS A 157 -14.81 18.53 6.84
CA LYS A 157 -14.40 19.71 7.61
C LYS A 157 -12.91 19.91 7.58
N SER A 158 -12.49 21.15 7.79
CA SER A 158 -11.09 21.48 8.05
C SER A 158 -10.75 21.12 9.48
N LEU A 159 -9.52 20.67 9.71
CA LEU A 159 -8.99 20.43 11.06
C LEU A 159 -8.93 21.74 11.86
N PHE A 160 -8.75 22.89 11.20
CA PHE A 160 -8.74 24.19 11.87
C PHE A 160 -10.12 24.65 12.34
N ASP A 161 -11.20 24.06 11.83
CA ASP A 161 -12.54 24.34 12.34
C ASP A 161 -12.71 23.85 13.79
N PHE A 162 -11.83 22.95 14.23
CA PHE A 162 -11.91 22.29 15.54
C PHE A 162 -10.55 22.27 16.22
N SER A 163 -10.29 23.27 17.05
CA SER A 163 -8.92 23.56 17.48
C SER A 163 -8.21 22.49 18.32
N ARG A 164 -8.89 21.53 18.99
CA ARG A 164 -8.20 20.65 19.98
C ARG A 164 -8.73 19.22 20.16
N ASP A 165 -9.99 18.90 19.92
CA ASP A 165 -10.51 17.58 20.35
C ASP A 165 -10.01 16.43 19.47
N PHE A 166 -9.85 16.66 18.16
CA PHE A 166 -9.52 15.60 17.22
C PHE A 166 -8.02 15.25 17.17
N SER A 167 -7.14 16.13 17.65
CA SER A 167 -5.70 15.84 17.73
C SER A 167 -5.32 14.80 18.79
N TYR A 168 -6.16 14.61 19.80
CA TYR A 168 -5.93 13.65 20.89
C TYR A 168 -6.76 12.37 20.77
N THR A 169 -7.61 12.30 19.74
CA THR A 169 -8.58 11.24 19.59
C THR A 169 -8.11 10.23 18.54
N THR A 170 -8.36 8.94 18.78
CA THR A 170 -8.15 7.92 17.75
C THR A 170 -9.18 8.08 16.63
N GLY A 171 -8.70 8.05 15.39
CA GLY A 171 -9.52 8.03 14.20
C GLY A 171 -9.72 6.63 13.65
N GLU A 172 -10.75 6.49 12.82
CA GLU A 172 -11.01 5.33 11.99
C GLU A 172 -11.00 5.75 10.52
N ILE A 173 -10.36 4.96 9.67
CA ILE A 173 -10.28 5.23 8.24
C ILE A 173 -11.57 4.81 7.55
N GLU A 174 -12.19 5.76 6.85
CA GLU A 174 -13.40 5.53 6.05
C GLU A 174 -13.03 5.14 4.61
N LYS A 175 -12.08 5.87 4.02
CA LYS A 175 -11.71 5.72 2.61
C LYS A 175 -10.27 6.14 2.37
N ILE A 176 -9.63 5.56 1.36
CA ILE A 176 -8.27 5.91 0.93
C ILE A 176 -8.32 6.44 -0.50
N TYR A 177 -7.43 7.37 -0.83
CA TYR A 177 -7.38 8.06 -2.11
C TYR A 177 -6.01 7.96 -2.76
N GLY A 178 -6.01 7.91 -4.10
CA GLY A 178 -4.82 7.80 -4.92
C GLY A 178 -3.97 6.57 -4.56
N ASP A 179 -2.67 6.71 -4.75
CA ASP A 179 -1.65 5.78 -4.24
C ASP A 179 -1.43 6.04 -2.74
N CYS A 180 -2.46 5.78 -1.93
CA CYS A 180 -2.48 5.90 -0.46
C CYS A 180 -1.85 7.19 0.08
N CYS A 181 -1.94 8.29 -0.66
CA CYS A 181 -1.32 9.56 -0.27
C CYS A 181 -2.24 10.35 0.68
N CYS A 182 -3.55 10.11 0.61
CA CYS A 182 -4.56 10.72 1.48
C CYS A 182 -5.61 9.69 1.89
N CYS A 183 -6.23 9.91 3.05
CA CYS A 183 -7.34 9.11 3.54
C CYS A 183 -8.39 9.99 4.21
N ASP A 184 -9.63 9.52 4.19
CA ASP A 184 -10.71 10.08 4.97
C ASP A 184 -10.73 9.41 6.34
N VAL A 185 -10.67 10.23 7.37
CA VAL A 185 -10.64 9.77 8.75
C VAL A 185 -11.78 10.39 9.53
N ARG A 186 -12.46 9.57 10.32
CA ARG A 186 -13.41 10.02 11.34
C ARG A 186 -12.76 9.90 12.70
N PHE A 187 -12.62 11.02 13.40
CA PHE A 187 -12.04 11.03 14.74
C PHE A 187 -13.12 10.86 15.83
N GLY A 188 -12.93 9.89 16.72
CA GLY A 188 -13.83 9.64 17.85
C GLY A 188 -15.25 9.27 17.43
N LYS A 189 -16.23 9.78 18.16
CA LYS A 189 -17.67 9.59 17.87
C LYS A 189 -18.27 10.71 17.00
N SER A 190 -17.43 11.51 16.35
CA SER A 190 -17.91 12.60 15.49
C SER A 190 -18.52 12.06 14.21
N SER A 191 -19.46 12.81 13.61
CA SER A 191 -19.97 12.53 12.27
C SER A 191 -19.13 13.19 11.16
N PHE A 192 -18.09 13.94 11.53
CA PHE A 192 -17.26 14.69 10.60
C PHE A 192 -16.20 13.80 9.95
N ILE A 193 -15.89 14.12 8.70
CA ILE A 193 -14.88 13.42 7.90
C ILE A 193 -13.76 14.41 7.59
N PHE A 194 -12.52 13.97 7.78
CA PHE A 194 -11.33 14.76 7.51
C PHE A 194 -10.51 14.09 6.41
N HIS A 195 -10.21 14.82 5.34
CA HIS A 195 -9.37 14.33 4.25
C HIS A 195 -7.89 14.60 4.57
N VAL A 196 -7.23 13.65 5.22
CA VAL A 196 -5.91 13.80 5.83
C VAL A 196 -4.82 13.12 4.97
N PRO A 197 -3.66 13.75 4.75
CA PRO A 197 -2.50 13.08 4.17
C PRO A 197 -2.02 11.95 5.07
N THR A 198 -1.81 10.77 4.49
CA THR A 198 -1.45 9.54 5.23
C THR A 198 -0.15 9.69 6.01
N LYS A 199 0.82 10.46 5.50
CA LYS A 199 2.07 10.80 6.19
C LYS A 199 1.92 11.50 7.55
N MET A 200 0.73 12.02 7.86
CA MET A 200 0.43 12.63 9.16
C MET A 200 -0.04 11.63 10.22
N LEU A 201 -0.34 10.40 9.81
CA LEU A 201 -0.98 9.39 10.64
C LEU A 201 -0.02 8.22 10.87
N ARG A 202 -0.33 7.46 11.92
CA ARG A 202 0.24 6.15 12.20
C ARG A 202 -0.87 5.24 12.75
N LEU A 203 -0.70 3.94 12.68
CA LEU A 203 -1.62 3.00 13.31
C LEU A 203 -1.68 3.26 14.82
N ALA A 204 -2.88 3.16 15.38
CA ALA A 204 -3.10 3.19 16.82
C ALA A 204 -2.60 1.87 17.41
N ASP A 205 -1.73 1.98 18.42
CA ASP A 205 -1.25 0.84 19.22
C ASP A 205 -2.42 0.13 19.95
#